data_AF-A0A239QW35-F1
#
_entry.id   AF-A0A239QW35-F1
#
_cell.length_a   1.000
_cell.length_b   1.000
_cell.length_c   1.000
_cell.angle_alpha   90.00
_cell.angle_beta   90.00
_cell.angle_gamma   90.00
#
_symmetry.space_group_name_H-M   'P 1'
#
loop_
_entity.id
_entity.type
_entity.pdbx_description
1 polymer ?
#
loop_
_entity_poly.entity_id
_entity_poly.type
_entity_poly.pdbx_seq_one_letter_code
_entity_poly.pdbx_strand_id
1 'polypeptide(L)'
;MTRVQGTSAAVETKFLSKPIIAEPGTACTETYLVAGRFSTEGEARRYAVYLRTRFVRFLVSLRKGTQDAAKQVYTFVPDVPLDREWTDELLYERYDLTQDEIDFIESQVAAHDDALVDDDGADVDDE
;
A
#
# COMPACT_ATOMS: atom_id res chain seq x y z
N MET A 1 19.99 15.57 -11.78
CA MET A 1 19.23 16.52 -10.97
C MET A 1 18.68 15.75 -9.77
N THR A 2 19.34 15.84 -8.61
CA THR A 2 18.96 15.07 -7.43
C THR A 2 17.85 15.81 -6.71
N ARG A 3 16.62 15.30 -6.75
CA ARG A 3 15.53 15.82 -5.92
C ARG A 3 15.73 15.27 -4.52
N VAL A 4 15.90 16.16 -3.54
CA VAL A 4 15.97 15.81 -2.12
C VAL A 4 14.60 16.03 -1.51
N GLN A 5 14.09 15.03 -0.83
CA GLN A 5 12.83 15.12 -0.08
C GLN A 5 13.08 15.87 1.23
N GLY A 6 12.25 16.89 1.52
CA GLY A 6 12.08 17.42 2.87
C GLY A 6 10.88 16.75 3.50
N THR A 7 11.07 15.99 4.58
CA THR A 7 10.00 15.52 5.45
C THR A 7 10.03 16.32 6.75
N SER A 8 8.86 16.76 7.22
CA SER A 8 8.70 17.50 8.47
C SER A 8 8.85 16.62 9.73
N ALA A 9 9.09 15.31 9.56
CA ALA A 9 9.32 14.34 10.61
C ALA A 9 10.63 13.58 10.36
N ALA A 10 11.33 13.25 11.45
CA ALA A 10 12.59 12.48 11.43
C ALA A 10 12.40 11.05 10.87
N VAL A 11 11.18 10.49 11.00
CA VAL A 11 10.75 9.23 10.38
C VAL A 11 9.28 9.38 10.00
N GLU A 12 8.98 9.43 8.71
CA GLU A 12 7.60 9.43 8.21
C GLU A 12 7.09 7.99 8.20
N THR A 13 6.23 7.62 9.15
CA THR A 13 5.74 6.24 9.31
C THR A 13 4.48 5.93 8.49
N LYS A 14 3.87 6.95 7.87
CA LYS A 14 2.67 6.87 7.00
C LYS A 14 2.93 7.54 5.63
N PHE A 15 3.76 6.91 4.81
CA PHE A 15 4.21 7.44 3.49
C PHE A 15 3.44 6.85 2.28
N LEU A 16 2.42 6.02 2.50
CA LEU A 16 1.54 5.46 1.47
C LEU A 16 0.08 5.59 1.89
N SER A 17 -0.70 6.25 1.04
CA SER A 17 -2.15 6.43 1.15
C SER A 17 -2.90 5.11 0.97
N LYS A 18 -4.18 5.08 1.35
CA LYS A 18 -5.07 3.92 1.12
C LYS A 18 -5.22 3.67 -0.40
N PRO A 19 -5.06 2.43 -0.89
CA PRO A 19 -5.33 2.10 -2.30
C PRO A 19 -6.79 2.37 -2.68
N ILE A 20 -7.02 2.87 -3.89
CA ILE A 20 -8.35 3.12 -4.44
C ILE A 20 -8.70 1.96 -5.38
N ILE A 21 -9.89 1.38 -5.23
CA ILE A 21 -10.43 0.38 -6.15
C ILE A 21 -11.29 1.12 -7.17
N ALA A 22 -10.84 1.17 -8.43
CA ALA A 22 -11.57 1.80 -9.52
C ALA A 22 -12.51 0.80 -10.21
N GLU A 23 -13.73 1.24 -10.54
CA GLU A 23 -14.71 0.43 -11.28
C GLU A 23 -14.35 0.27 -12.77
N PRO A 24 -14.85 -0.78 -13.44
CA PRO A 24 -14.66 -0.98 -14.88
C PRO A 24 -15.13 0.24 -15.68
N GLY A 25 -14.30 0.68 -16.64
CA GLY A 25 -14.59 1.86 -17.47
C GLY A 25 -14.01 3.17 -16.94
N THR A 26 -13.36 3.16 -15.76
CA THR A 26 -12.64 4.32 -15.22
C THR A 26 -11.27 4.51 -15.87
N ALA A 27 -10.86 5.76 -16.08
CA ALA A 27 -9.52 6.13 -16.54
C ALA A 27 -8.73 6.84 -15.43
N CYS A 28 -7.44 6.56 -15.34
CA CYS A 28 -6.52 7.24 -14.43
C CYS A 28 -5.61 8.19 -15.19
N THR A 29 -5.64 9.48 -14.87
CA THR A 29 -4.81 10.52 -15.49
C THR A 29 -3.49 10.70 -14.75
N GLU A 30 -2.55 9.75 -14.87
CA GLU A 30 -1.13 9.80 -14.46
C GLU A 30 -0.77 10.20 -13.00
N THR A 31 -1.68 10.78 -12.23
CA THR A 31 -1.55 11.15 -10.81
C THR A 31 -1.58 9.92 -9.90
N TYR A 32 -2.20 8.82 -10.35
CA TYR A 32 -2.17 7.54 -9.64
C TYR A 32 -1.44 6.48 -10.45
N LEU A 33 -0.81 5.56 -9.74
CA LEU A 33 -0.21 4.37 -10.34
C LEU A 33 -1.24 3.24 -10.37
N VAL A 34 -1.50 2.69 -11.55
CA VAL A 34 -2.30 1.46 -11.68
C VAL A 34 -1.48 0.29 -11.18
N ALA A 35 -1.81 -0.20 -9.98
CA ALA A 35 -1.08 -1.28 -9.32
C ALA A 35 -1.44 -2.68 -9.86
N GLY A 36 -2.59 -2.83 -10.52
CA GLY A 36 -3.05 -4.09 -11.10
C GLY A 36 -4.38 -3.96 -11.85
N ARG A 37 -4.75 -5.00 -12.59
CA ARG A 37 -6.08 -5.18 -13.21
C ARG A 37 -6.58 -6.56 -12.80
N PHE A 38 -7.81 -6.62 -12.31
CA PHE A 38 -8.39 -7.84 -11.74
C PHE A 38 -9.71 -8.18 -12.43
N SER A 39 -10.08 -9.46 -12.42
CA SER A 39 -11.31 -9.91 -13.07
C SER A 39 -12.51 -9.78 -12.13
N THR A 40 -12.26 -9.81 -10.82
CA THR A 40 -13.30 -9.75 -9.79
C THR A 40 -12.99 -8.67 -8.74
N GLU A 41 -14.04 -8.08 -8.17
CA GLU A 41 -13.89 -7.12 -7.06
C GLU A 41 -13.18 -7.75 -5.86
N GLY A 42 -13.43 -9.04 -5.58
CA GLY A 42 -12.78 -9.76 -4.49
C GLY A 42 -11.27 -9.85 -4.63
N GLU A 43 -10.74 -10.08 -5.84
CA GLU A 43 -9.30 -10.04 -6.10
C GLU A 43 -8.72 -8.65 -5.89
N ALA A 44 -9.40 -7.60 -6.38
CA ALA A 44 -8.98 -6.22 -6.20
C ALA A 44 -8.94 -5.83 -4.72
N ARG A 45 -9.95 -6.24 -3.94
CA ARG A 45 -10.00 -6.00 -2.50
C ARG A 45 -8.87 -6.72 -1.76
N ARG A 46 -8.62 -7.99 -2.06
CA ARG A 46 -7.51 -8.76 -1.48
C ARG A 46 -6.16 -8.13 -1.79
N TYR A 47 -5.98 -7.63 -3.01
CA TYR A 47 -4.76 -6.93 -3.39
C TYR A 47 -4.61 -5.58 -2.67
N ALA A 48 -5.71 -4.84 -2.51
CA ALA A 48 -5.71 -3.60 -1.73
C ALA A 48 -5.34 -3.84 -0.26
N VAL A 49 -5.85 -4.91 0.36
CA VAL A 49 -5.46 -5.35 1.71
C VAL A 49 -3.96 -5.67 1.74
N TYR A 50 -3.47 -6.47 0.79
CA TYR A 50 -2.05 -6.82 0.68
C TYR A 50 -1.13 -5.60 0.61
N LEU A 51 -1.47 -4.59 -0.21
CA LEU A 51 -0.67 -3.36 -0.31
C LEU A 51 -0.66 -2.50 0.97
N ARG A 52 -1.65 -2.67 1.87
CA ARG A 52 -1.73 -1.94 3.14
C ARG A 52 -0.89 -2.56 4.26
N THR A 53 -0.45 -3.81 4.09
CA THR A 53 0.38 -4.54 5.07
C THR A 53 1.66 -3.76 5.40
N ARG A 54 2.12 -3.84 6.66
CA ARG A 54 3.37 -3.23 7.10
C ARG A 54 4.54 -3.83 6.33
N PHE A 55 4.50 -5.12 6.05
CA PHE A 55 5.49 -5.81 5.23
C PHE A 55 5.70 -5.14 3.85
N VAL A 56 4.63 -4.99 3.06
CA VAL A 56 4.74 -4.41 1.71
C VAL A 56 5.19 -2.95 1.79
N ARG A 57 4.62 -2.18 2.72
CA ARG A 57 4.96 -0.77 2.88
C ARG A 57 6.42 -0.61 3.27
N PHE A 58 6.94 -1.44 4.17
CA PHE A 58 8.35 -1.45 4.53
C PHE A 58 9.24 -1.73 3.31
N LEU A 59 8.89 -2.71 2.47
CA LEU A 59 9.65 -2.97 1.23
C LEU A 59 9.66 -1.76 0.28
N VAL A 60 8.55 -1.01 0.22
CA VAL A 60 8.48 0.23 -0.55
C VAL A 60 9.33 1.35 0.08
N SER A 61 9.35 1.49 1.42
CA SER A 61 10.16 2.53 2.08
C SER A 61 11.65 2.35 1.82
N LEU A 62 12.14 1.12 1.66
CA LEU A 62 13.53 0.86 1.30
C LEU A 62 13.96 1.49 -0.03
N ARG A 63 13.01 1.75 -0.94
CA ARG A 63 13.27 2.35 -2.26
C ARG A 63 12.72 3.76 -2.43
N LYS A 64 11.82 4.20 -1.55
CA LYS A 64 11.20 5.52 -1.62
C LYS A 64 12.18 6.59 -1.11
N GLY A 65 13.10 7.02 -1.98
CA GLY A 65 14.03 8.11 -1.69
C GLY A 65 13.46 9.52 -1.93
N THR A 66 12.30 9.63 -2.59
CA THR A 66 11.63 10.90 -2.92
C THR A 66 10.12 10.82 -2.68
N GLN A 67 9.45 11.98 -2.65
CA GLN A 67 7.99 12.07 -2.46
C GLN A 67 7.23 11.25 -3.52
N ASP A 68 7.77 11.18 -4.73
CA ASP A 68 7.21 10.44 -5.86
C ASP A 68 7.18 8.92 -5.60
N ALA A 69 5.99 8.32 -5.62
CA ALA A 69 5.79 6.86 -5.54
C ALA A 69 5.70 6.21 -6.93
N ALA A 70 6.71 6.45 -7.77
CA ALA A 70 6.74 5.92 -9.13
C ALA A 70 6.83 4.39 -9.14
N LYS A 71 6.41 3.72 -10.24
CA LYS A 71 6.41 2.25 -10.39
C LYS A 71 7.66 1.53 -9.85
N GLN A 72 8.83 2.14 -10.01
CA GLN A 72 10.11 1.56 -9.58
C GLN A 72 10.21 1.34 -8.06
N VAL A 73 9.50 2.11 -7.23
CA VAL A 73 9.57 1.93 -5.76
C VAL A 73 8.94 0.61 -5.32
N TYR A 74 8.02 0.05 -6.11
CA TYR A 74 7.33 -1.21 -5.84
C TYR A 74 8.08 -2.45 -6.33
N THR A 75 9.25 -2.31 -6.94
CA THR A 75 9.99 -3.45 -7.54
C THR A 75 10.34 -4.55 -6.52
N PHE A 76 10.45 -4.22 -5.24
CA PHE A 76 10.75 -5.20 -4.19
C PHE A 76 9.51 -5.88 -3.63
N VAL A 77 8.31 -5.41 -4.00
CA VAL A 77 7.06 -6.02 -3.57
C VAL A 77 6.88 -7.35 -4.32
N PRO A 78 6.79 -8.49 -3.62
CA PRO A 78 6.66 -9.77 -4.29
C PRO A 78 5.25 -9.96 -4.85
N ASP A 79 5.16 -10.68 -5.97
CA ASP A 79 3.88 -11.15 -6.51
C ASP A 79 3.40 -12.35 -5.70
N VAL A 80 2.25 -12.19 -5.03
CA VAL A 80 1.59 -13.23 -4.24
C VAL A 80 0.31 -13.70 -4.92
N PRO A 81 -0.09 -14.97 -4.76
CA PRO A 81 -1.38 -15.43 -5.26
C PRO A 81 -2.51 -14.71 -4.51
N LEU A 82 -3.54 -14.28 -5.25
CA LEU A 82 -4.71 -13.59 -4.71
C LEU A 82 -5.87 -14.55 -4.40
N ASP A 83 -5.55 -15.79 -4.05
CA ASP A 83 -6.50 -16.83 -3.67
C ASP A 83 -7.06 -16.62 -2.27
N ARG A 84 -6.29 -15.95 -1.39
CA ARG A 84 -6.64 -15.62 0.00
C ARG A 84 -6.27 -14.20 0.36
N GLU A 85 -6.79 -13.74 1.50
CA GLU A 85 -6.37 -12.49 2.13
C GLU A 85 -4.98 -12.66 2.76
N TRP A 86 -4.10 -11.68 2.53
CA TRP A 86 -2.76 -11.63 3.09
C TRP A 86 -2.71 -10.63 4.23
N THR A 87 -2.38 -11.11 5.43
CA THR A 87 -2.11 -10.28 6.62
C THR A 87 -0.61 -10.20 6.87
N ASP A 88 -0.19 -9.30 7.75
CA ASP A 88 1.22 -9.17 8.15
C ASP A 88 1.74 -10.51 8.72
N GLU A 89 0.97 -11.19 9.56
CA GLU A 89 1.36 -12.45 10.21
C GLU A 89 1.58 -13.57 9.17
N LEU A 90 0.67 -13.69 8.20
CA LEU A 90 0.77 -14.68 7.13
C LEU A 90 1.97 -14.42 6.21
N LEU A 91 2.33 -13.14 6.01
CA LEU A 91 3.50 -12.75 5.23
C LEU A 91 4.79 -13.03 6.01
N TYR A 92 4.81 -12.74 7.31
CA TYR A 92 5.96 -13.02 8.17
C TYR A 92 6.27 -14.52 8.21
N GLU A 93 5.25 -15.36 8.38
CA GLU A 93 5.38 -16.82 8.33
C GLU A 93 5.86 -17.28 6.95
N ARG A 94 5.26 -16.76 5.87
CA ARG A 94 5.60 -17.16 4.49
C ARG A 94 7.07 -16.92 4.15
N TYR A 95 7.66 -15.83 4.64
CA TYR A 95 9.03 -15.44 4.34
C TYR A 95 10.02 -15.78 5.45
N ASP A 96 9.59 -16.53 6.48
CA ASP A 96 10.42 -17.00 7.59
C ASP A 96 11.14 -15.86 8.33
N LEU A 97 10.41 -14.77 8.61
CA LEU A 97 10.96 -13.63 9.34
C LEU A 97 11.16 -13.96 10.82
N THR A 98 12.30 -13.56 11.34
CA THR A 98 12.60 -13.65 12.78
C THR A 98 11.86 -12.58 13.58
N GLN A 99 11.69 -12.80 14.89
CA GLN A 99 11.03 -11.83 15.76
C GLN A 99 11.73 -10.46 15.73
N ASP A 100 13.06 -10.43 15.71
CA ASP A 100 13.83 -9.18 15.65
C ASP A 100 13.55 -8.39 14.35
N GLU A 101 13.38 -9.09 13.22
CA GLU A 101 13.05 -8.47 11.94
C GLU A 101 11.60 -7.95 11.92
N ILE A 102 10.67 -8.70 12.51
CA ILE A 102 9.28 -8.29 12.66
C ILE A 102 9.22 -7.02 13.52
N ASP A 103 9.83 -7.04 14.71
CA ASP A 103 9.86 -5.90 15.62
C ASP A 103 10.48 -4.66 14.95
N PHE A 104 11.51 -4.86 14.13
CA PHE A 104 12.09 -3.79 13.35
C PHE A 104 11.10 -3.21 12.33
N ILE A 105 10.44 -4.05 11.52
CA ILE A 105 9.43 -3.60 10.54
C ILE A 105 8.32 -2.81 11.23
N GLU A 106 7.81 -3.32 12.35
CA GLU A 106 6.74 -2.69 13.11
C GLU A 106 7.17 -1.37 13.78
N SER A 107 8.45 -1.24 14.15
CA SER A 107 9.01 0.02 14.65
C SER A 107 9.10 1.10 13.57
N GLN A 108 9.28 0.71 12.30
CA GLN A 108 9.44 1.64 11.18
C GLN A 108 8.10 2.03 10.54
N VAL A 109 7.14 1.10 10.52
CA VAL A 109 5.88 1.26 9.81
C VAL A 109 4.70 1.12 10.76
N ALA A 110 3.97 2.22 10.97
CA ALA A 110 2.76 2.21 11.77
C ALA A 110 1.65 1.40 11.09
N ALA A 111 0.83 0.73 11.89
CA ALA A 111 -0.37 0.04 11.42
C ALA A 111 -1.32 1.01 10.68
N HIS A 112 -1.99 0.51 9.63
CA HIS A 112 -3.11 1.19 8.99
C HIS A 112 -4.41 0.71 9.65
N ASP A 113 -5.38 1.61 9.76
CA ASP A 113 -6.73 1.25 10.23
C ASP A 113 -7.43 0.40 9.16
N ASP A 114 -8.16 -0.65 9.57
CA ASP A 114 -8.71 -1.66 8.67
C ASP A 114 -9.83 -1.13 7.74
N ALA A 115 -10.38 0.05 8.01
CA ALA A 115 -11.46 0.65 7.25
C ALA A 115 -11.09 0.76 5.75
N LEU A 116 -11.72 -0.09 4.93
CA LEU A 116 -11.54 -0.19 3.48
C LEU A 116 -12.21 0.94 2.71
N VAL A 117 -12.91 1.84 3.40
CA VAL A 117 -13.60 3.00 2.84
C VAL A 117 -13.58 4.03 3.98
N ASP A 118 -13.09 5.24 3.72
CA ASP A 118 -13.70 6.36 4.41
C ASP A 118 -15.10 6.40 3.81
N ASP A 119 -16.15 6.26 4.62
CA ASP A 119 -17.50 6.62 4.21
C ASP A 119 -17.44 8.12 3.97
N ASP A 120 -16.94 8.55 2.80
CA ASP A 120 -17.29 9.82 2.25
C ASP A 120 -18.76 9.70 1.90
N GLY A 121 -19.58 9.90 2.93
CA GLY A 121 -21.01 10.04 2.82
C GLY A 121 -21.26 10.83 1.57
N ALA A 122 -22.00 10.20 0.65
CA ALA A 122 -22.45 10.86 -0.55
C ALA A 122 -23.10 12.17 -0.10
N ASP A 123 -22.42 13.29 -0.35
CA ASP A 123 -23.07 14.59 -0.43
C ASP A 123 -23.91 14.52 -1.71
N VAL A 124 -25.05 13.85 -1.55
CA VAL A 124 -26.25 14.08 -2.34
C VAL A 124 -26.74 15.45 -1.89
N ASP A 125 -26.14 16.50 -2.41
CA ASP A 125 -26.79 17.81 -2.43
C ASP A 125 -27.32 18.02 -3.85
N ASP A 126 -28.61 17.69 -3.98
CA ASP A 126 -29.54 18.22 -4.96
C ASP A 126 -29.48 19.76 -4.99
N GLU A 127 -29.10 20.35 -6.13
CA GLU A 127 -29.89 21.33 -6.93
C GLU A 127 -29.12 21.82 -8.17
#